data_AF-A0A0A6F6U9-F1
#
_entry.id   AF-A0A0A6F6U9-F1
#
_cell.length_a   1.000
_cell.length_b   1.000
_cell.length_c   1.000
_cell.angle_alpha   90.00
_cell.angle_beta   90.00
_cell.angle_gamma   90.00
#
_symmetry.space_group_name_H-M   'P 1'
#
loop_
_entity.id
_entity.type
_entity.pdbx_description
1 polymer ?
#
loop_
_entity_poly.entity_id
_entity_poly.type
_entity_poly.pdbx_seq_one_letter_code
_entity_poly.pdbx_strand_id
1 'polypeptide(L)'
;MTEFHRQSPIRHLPVAAALLVAVAAMIGFVAMPGTMLEELVWRTGVAALIPAAQPPLGTTARIVLALATAVIGAAVTWSALFLLVGPGGLL
;
A
#
# COMPACT_ATOMS: atom_id res chain seq x y z
N MET A 1 -29.48 -30.99 8.66
CA MET A 1 -28.93 -29.74 9.23
C MET A 1 -27.45 -29.68 8.85
N THR A 2 -27.15 -29.48 7.57
CA THR A 2 -25.78 -29.51 7.02
C THR A 2 -25.69 -28.50 5.88
N GLU A 3 -25.74 -27.22 6.23
CA GLU A 3 -25.46 -26.12 5.30
C GLU A 3 -24.13 -25.48 5.68
N PHE A 4 -23.06 -26.27 5.62
CA PHE A 4 -21.71 -25.75 5.78
C PHE A 4 -21.20 -25.18 4.45
N HIS A 5 -20.99 -23.87 4.45
CA HIS A 5 -19.80 -23.25 3.84
C HIS A 5 -19.65 -23.33 2.31
N ARG A 6 -20.65 -22.89 1.56
CA ARG A 6 -20.36 -22.25 0.26
C ARG A 6 -20.13 -20.76 0.46
N GLN A 7 -19.15 -20.41 1.30
CA GLN A 7 -18.62 -19.04 1.32
C GLN A 7 -17.98 -18.82 -0.05
N SER A 8 -18.64 -18.02 -0.90
CA SER A 8 -18.13 -17.73 -2.24
C SER A 8 -16.71 -17.16 -2.12
N PRO A 9 -15.67 -17.81 -2.71
CA PRO A 9 -14.27 -17.38 -2.58
C PRO A 9 -14.04 -15.93 -3.02
N ILE A 10 -14.98 -15.38 -3.81
CA ILE A 10 -15.03 -14.00 -4.27
C ILE A 10 -15.03 -12.99 -3.10
N ARG A 11 -15.62 -13.34 -1.95
CA ARG A 11 -15.69 -12.42 -0.80
C ARG A 11 -14.31 -12.06 -0.22
N HIS A 12 -13.33 -12.97 -0.33
CA HIS A 12 -11.98 -12.75 0.19
C HIS A 12 -11.03 -12.08 -0.82
N LEU A 13 -11.46 -11.97 -2.08
CA LEU A 13 -10.66 -11.42 -3.17
C LEU A 13 -10.13 -10.00 -2.88
N PRO A 14 -10.94 -9.04 -2.38
CA PRO A 14 -10.44 -7.68 -2.12
C PRO A 14 -9.35 -7.65 -1.04
N VAL A 15 -9.49 -8.49 -0.01
CA VAL A 15 -8.55 -8.55 1.12
C VAL A 15 -7.23 -9.21 0.67
N ALA A 16 -7.31 -10.33 -0.03
CA ALA A 16 -6.12 -11.02 -0.53
C ALA A 16 -5.31 -10.14 -1.50
N ALA A 17 -5.99 -9.47 -2.43
CA ALA A 17 -5.36 -8.56 -3.37
C ALA A 17 -4.73 -7.33 -2.68
N ALA A 18 -5.42 -6.75 -1.69
CA ALA A 18 -4.89 -5.65 -0.92
C ALA A 18 -3.60 -6.02 -0.17
N LEU A 19 -3.56 -7.21 0.45
CA LEU A 19 -2.37 -7.71 1.12
C LEU A 19 -1.20 -7.94 0.15
N LEU A 20 -1.47 -8.52 -1.02
CA LEU A 20 -0.46 -8.70 -2.07
C LEU A 20 0.12 -7.37 -2.54
N VAL A 21 -0.74 -6.37 -2.77
CA VAL A 21 -0.29 -5.03 -3.19
C VAL A 21 0.50 -4.34 -2.07
N ALA A 22 0.07 -4.44 -0.80
CA ALA A 22 0.85 -3.89 0.32
C ALA A 22 2.26 -4.49 0.40
N VAL A 23 2.38 -5.81 0.31
CA VAL A 23 3.67 -6.50 0.35
C VAL A 23 4.54 -6.10 -0.84
N ALA A 24 3.97 -6.10 -2.05
CA ALA A 24 4.69 -5.70 -3.26
C ALA A 24 5.17 -4.23 -3.20
N ALA A 25 4.32 -3.32 -2.72
CA ALA A 25 4.66 -1.90 -2.55
C ALA A 25 5.78 -1.72 -1.50
N MET A 26 5.68 -2.40 -0.35
CA MET A 26 6.73 -2.38 0.67
C MET A 26 8.06 -2.88 0.12
N ILE A 27 8.06 -4.03 -0.56
CA ILE A 27 9.28 -4.62 -1.14
C ILE A 27 9.86 -3.67 -2.20
N GLY A 28 9.03 -3.13 -3.08
CA GLY A 28 9.46 -2.18 -4.11
C GLY A 28 10.10 -0.92 -3.50
N PHE A 29 9.55 -0.41 -2.40
CA PHE A 29 10.10 0.74 -1.70
C PHE A 29 11.41 0.42 -0.98
N VAL A 30 11.51 -0.74 -0.33
CA VAL A 30 12.74 -1.17 0.36
C VAL A 30 13.87 -1.49 -0.65
N ALA A 31 13.52 -2.00 -1.82
CA ALA A 31 14.47 -2.29 -2.90
C ALA A 31 14.96 -1.03 -3.63
N MET A 32 14.34 0.14 -3.43
CA MET A 32 14.75 1.38 -4.07
C MET A 32 16.12 1.86 -3.55
N PRO A 33 17.01 2.34 -4.44
CA PRO A 33 18.25 2.98 -4.02
C PRO A 33 17.97 4.25 -3.18
N GLY A 34 18.75 4.44 -2.11
CA GLY A 34 18.58 5.59 -1.22
C GLY A 34 18.66 6.95 -1.93
N THR A 35 19.53 7.06 -2.93
CA THR A 35 19.68 8.28 -3.76
C THR A 35 18.42 8.61 -4.54
N MET A 36 17.69 7.59 -5.01
CA MET A 36 16.43 7.78 -5.74
C MET A 36 15.31 8.27 -4.82
N LEU A 37 15.27 7.77 -3.58
CA LEU A 37 14.32 8.22 -2.57
C LEU A 37 14.57 9.66 -2.14
N GLU A 38 15.85 10.04 -1.98
CA GLU A 38 16.23 11.40 -1.64
C GLU A 38 15.85 12.37 -2.76
N GLU A 39 16.09 12.01 -4.02
CA GLU A 39 15.65 12.79 -5.20
C GLU A 39 14.12 12.94 -5.25
N LEU A 40 13.37 11.87 -4.95
CA LEU A 40 11.90 11.91 -4.86
C LEU A 40 11.41 12.87 -3.77
N VAL A 41 12.04 12.85 -2.60
CA VAL A 41 11.70 13.75 -1.49
C VAL A 41 12.01 15.21 -1.84
N TRP A 42 13.10 15.46 -2.53
CA TRP A 42 13.42 16.79 -3.06
C TRP A 42 12.40 17.24 -4.11
N ARG A 43 12.07 16.40 -5.09
CA ARG A 43 11.11 16.73 -6.17
C ARG A 43 9.69 16.95 -5.68
N THR A 44 9.25 16.18 -4.70
CA THR A 44 7.91 16.32 -4.11
C THR A 44 7.82 17.51 -3.16
N GLY A 45 8.96 18.08 -2.73
CA GLY A 45 9.00 19.17 -1.77
C GLY A 45 8.56 18.77 -0.36
N VAL A 46 8.42 17.47 -0.08
CA VAL A 46 8.00 16.97 1.23
C VAL A 46 8.94 17.44 2.34
N ALA A 47 10.24 17.61 2.04
CA ALA A 47 11.23 18.14 2.97
C ALA A 47 10.97 19.59 3.43
N ALA A 48 10.12 20.34 2.72
CA ALA A 48 9.69 21.69 3.12
C ALA A 48 8.52 21.67 4.12
N LEU A 49 7.70 20.61 4.08
CA LEU A 49 6.56 20.43 5.00
C LEU A 49 6.96 19.63 6.24
N ILE A 50 7.87 18.67 6.09
CA ILE A 50 8.31 17.76 7.15
C ILE A 50 9.83 17.88 7.29
N PRO A 51 10.33 18.60 8.31
CA PRO A 51 11.77 18.75 8.53
C PRO A 51 12.50 17.42 8.74
N ALA A 52 11.81 16.42 9.30
CA ALA A 52 12.35 15.06 9.46
C ALA A 52 12.57 14.30 8.14
N ALA A 53 12.07 14.83 7.01
CA ALA A 53 12.31 14.30 5.68
C ALA A 53 13.49 14.98 4.97
N GLN A 54 14.20 15.91 5.61
CA GLN A 54 15.43 16.49 5.07
C GLN A 54 16.49 15.39 4.86
N PRO A 55 17.09 15.27 3.66
CA PRO A 55 18.14 14.30 3.42
C PRO A 55 19.40 14.58 4.26
N PRO A 56 20.18 13.55 4.64
CA PRO A 56 20.03 12.14 4.26
C PRO A 56 18.86 11.43 4.95
N LEU A 57 18.09 10.64 4.20
CA LEU A 57 16.94 9.91 4.75
C LEU A 57 17.43 8.78 5.66
N GLY A 58 17.30 8.96 6.97
CA GLY A 58 17.61 7.94 7.95
C GLY A 58 16.76 6.68 7.80
N THR A 59 17.24 5.55 8.33
CA THR A 59 16.57 4.23 8.24
C THR A 59 15.11 4.28 8.71
N THR A 60 14.81 5.01 9.79
CA THR A 60 13.44 5.16 10.32
C THR A 60 12.53 5.85 9.31
N ALA A 61 13.00 6.93 8.66
CA ALA A 61 12.21 7.64 7.65
C ALA A 61 11.88 6.72 6.46
N ARG A 62 12.86 5.90 6.04
CA ARG A 62 12.65 4.91 4.96
C ARG A 62 11.63 3.84 5.36
N ILE A 63 11.69 3.32 6.58
CA ILE A 63 10.70 2.34 7.08
C ILE A 63 9.30 2.95 7.12
N VAL A 64 9.16 4.19 7.61
CA VAL A 64 7.88 4.89 7.68
C VAL A 64 7.29 5.10 6.28
N LEU A 65 8.10 5.52 5.31
CA LEU A 65 7.65 5.69 3.93
C LEU A 65 7.28 4.35 3.26
N ALA A 66 8.03 3.27 3.53
CA ALA A 66 7.69 1.92 3.05
C ALA A 66 6.35 1.44 3.62
N LEU A 67 6.11 1.68 4.91
CA LEU A 67 4.84 1.32 5.56
C LEU A 67 3.69 2.18 5.03
N ALA A 68 3.90 3.48 4.86
CA ALA A 68 2.89 4.39 4.33
C ALA A 68 2.47 3.98 2.91
N THR A 69 3.43 3.70 2.03
CA THR A 69 3.15 3.24 0.67
C THR A 69 2.42 1.90 0.64
N ALA A 70 2.79 0.95 1.51
CA ALA A 70 2.08 -0.32 1.65
C ALA A 70 0.63 -0.14 2.09
N VAL A 71 0.38 0.67 3.13
CA VAL A 71 -0.97 0.93 3.67
C VAL A 71 -1.83 1.63 2.62
N ILE A 72 -1.30 2.65 1.95
CA ILE A 72 -2.02 3.38 0.90
C ILE A 72 -2.35 2.43 -0.26
N GLY A 73 -1.38 1.65 -0.73
CA GLY A 73 -1.58 0.68 -1.81
C GLY A 73 -2.64 -0.37 -1.48
N ALA A 74 -2.62 -0.94 -0.27
CA ALA A 74 -3.64 -1.85 0.21
C ALA A 74 -5.02 -1.19 0.29
N ALA A 75 -5.12 -0.01 0.89
CA ALA A 75 -6.39 0.69 1.06
C ALA A 75 -7.04 1.02 -0.29
N VAL A 76 -6.27 1.51 -1.26
CA VAL A 76 -6.74 1.82 -2.61
C VAL A 76 -7.19 0.56 -3.33
N THR A 77 -6.37 -0.50 -3.30
CA THR A 77 -6.69 -1.78 -3.96
C THR A 77 -7.93 -2.43 -3.37
N TRP A 78 -8.02 -2.48 -2.05
CA TRP A 78 -9.19 -3.00 -1.35
C TRP A 78 -10.44 -2.22 -1.72
N SER A 79 -10.36 -0.88 -1.67
CA SER A 79 -11.50 -0.01 -2.00
C SER A 79 -11.95 -0.20 -3.44
N ALA A 80 -11.03 -0.22 -4.39
CA ALA A 80 -11.34 -0.44 -5.80
C ALA A 80 -12.02 -1.79 -6.02
N LEU A 81 -11.47 -2.88 -5.47
CA LEU A 81 -12.05 -4.21 -5.62
C LEU A 81 -13.36 -4.39 -4.86
N PHE A 82 -13.51 -3.74 -3.71
CA PHE A 82 -14.77 -3.73 -2.98
C PHE A 82 -15.86 -3.00 -3.79
N LEU A 83 -15.54 -1.89 -4.45
CA LEU A 83 -16.50 -1.20 -5.31
C LEU A 83 -16.81 -1.96 -6.60
N LEU A 84 -15.86 -2.74 -7.11
CA LEU A 84 -16.07 -3.54 -8.32
C LEU A 84 -16.85 -4.84 -8.05
N VAL A 85 -16.46 -5.60 -7.03
CA VAL A 85 -16.90 -7.00 -6.82
C VAL A 85 -17.58 -7.20 -5.45
N GLY A 86 -17.66 -6.14 -4.64
CA GLY A 86 -18.32 -6.20 -3.34
C GLY A 86 -19.85 -6.23 -3.42
N PRO A 87 -20.54 -6.29 -2.28
CA PRO A 87 -22.00 -6.28 -2.23
C PRO A 87 -22.55 -4.97 -2.83
N GLY A 88 -23.26 -5.06 -3.96
CA GLY A 88 -23.73 -3.89 -4.72
C GLY A 88 -22.65 -3.25 -5.61
N GLY A 89 -21.57 -3.97 -5.89
CA GLY A 89 -20.51 -3.56 -6.80
C GLY A 89 -20.96 -3.51 -8.27
N LEU A 90 -20.10 -2.93 -9.11
CA LEU A 90 -20.38 -2.71 -10.53
C LEU A 90 -20.39 -3.98 -11.39
N LEU A 91 -19.72 -5.06 -10.93
CA LEU A 91 -19.55 -6.33 -11.64
C LEU A 91 -20.20 -7.48 -10.86
#